data_AF-A0A9Q8RGA0-F1
#
_entry.id   AF-A0A9Q8RGA0-F1
#
_cell.length_a   1.000
_cell.length_b   1.000
_cell.length_c   1.000
_cell.angle_alpha   90.00
_cell.angle_beta   90.00
_cell.angle_gamma   90.00
#
_symmetry.space_group_name_H-M   'P 1'
#
loop_
_entity.id
_entity.type
_entity.pdbx_description
1 polymer ?
#
loop_
_entity_poly.entity_id
_entity_poly.type
_entity_poly.pdbx_seq_one_letter_code
_entity_poly.pdbx_strand_id
1 'polypeptide(L)'
;MRQNDSRNIFLTVSLDRNFFSRLQEEEVNLSELAELGILLLYDFEKLGRCFLSIEREKVSTSLVIQESSYLQIFNYCFHSFRSFDLLMEDILHNVYLDFYLGIGLKSFPISFDKHDVSGSENFFQLNNGTVLKEDH
;
A
#
# COMPACT_ATOMS: atom_id res chain seq x y z
N MET A 1 28.76 -5.33 9.96
CA MET A 1 27.73 -4.49 9.31
C MET A 1 27.15 -5.30 8.15
N ARG A 2 25.92 -5.80 8.26
CA ARG A 2 25.23 -6.38 7.10
C ARG A 2 24.77 -5.18 6.26
N GLN A 3 25.29 -5.06 5.05
CA GLN A 3 24.69 -4.18 4.06
C GLN A 3 23.26 -4.71 3.84
N ASN A 4 22.26 -3.90 4.18
CA ASN A 4 20.90 -4.09 3.73
C ASN A 4 20.91 -3.81 2.22
N ASP A 5 21.29 -4.80 1.43
CA ASP A 5 20.99 -4.80 0.01
C ASP A 5 19.49 -5.07 -0.11
N SER A 6 18.67 -4.05 0.13
CA SER A 6 17.24 -4.09 -0.18
C SER A 6 17.11 -4.13 -1.70
N ARG A 7 17.14 -5.34 -2.26
CA ARG A 7 16.92 -5.51 -3.70
C ARG A 7 15.46 -5.27 -3.99
N ASN A 8 15.20 -4.57 -5.08
CA ASN A 8 13.86 -4.33 -5.57
C ASN A 8 13.49 -5.41 -6.59
N ILE A 9 12.24 -5.87 -6.51
CA ILE A 9 11.61 -6.84 -7.38
C ILE A 9 10.56 -6.12 -8.21
N PHE A 10 10.61 -6.33 -9.53
CA PHE A 10 9.57 -5.88 -10.44
C PHE A 10 8.46 -6.92 -10.51
N LEU A 11 7.24 -6.51 -10.24
CA LEU A 11 6.08 -7.38 -10.13
C LEU A 11 5.01 -6.92 -11.11
N THR A 12 4.37 -7.86 -11.80
CA THR A 12 3.16 -7.58 -12.60
C THR A 12 1.98 -8.24 -11.92
N VAL A 13 0.92 -7.48 -11.69
CA VAL A 13 -0.31 -7.91 -11.02
C VAL A 13 -1.52 -7.57 -11.88
N SER A 14 -2.60 -8.33 -11.71
CA SER A 14 -3.87 -8.07 -12.38
C SER A 14 -4.83 -7.30 -11.47
N LEU A 15 -5.39 -6.20 -11.95
CA LEU A 15 -6.33 -5.34 -11.21
C LEU A 15 -7.65 -5.15 -11.97
N ASP A 16 -8.75 -4.95 -11.25
CA ASP A 16 -9.99 -4.42 -11.81
C ASP A 16 -9.72 -3.12 -12.60
N ARG A 17 -10.23 -3.05 -13.83
CA ARG A 17 -10.02 -1.91 -14.73
C ARG A 17 -10.50 -0.57 -14.16
N ASN A 18 -11.63 -0.55 -13.45
CA ASN A 18 -12.15 0.69 -12.87
C ASN A 18 -11.31 1.12 -11.67
N PHE A 19 -10.88 0.17 -10.84
CA PHE A 19 -9.95 0.46 -9.75
C PHE A 19 -8.64 1.03 -10.29
N PHE A 20 -8.06 0.39 -11.32
CA PHE A 20 -6.85 0.89 -11.97
C PHE A 20 -7.04 2.30 -12.56
N SER A 21 -8.15 2.58 -13.25
CA SER A 21 -8.45 3.93 -13.78
C SER A 21 -8.45 4.97 -12.67
N ARG A 22 -9.06 4.67 -11.52
CA ARG A 22 -9.08 5.59 -10.37
C ARG A 22 -7.70 5.85 -9.81
N LEU A 23 -6.90 4.80 -9.63
CA LEU A 23 -5.51 4.94 -9.16
C LEU A 23 -4.69 5.82 -10.11
N GLN A 24 -4.93 5.74 -11.42
CA GLN A 24 -4.29 6.61 -12.41
C GLN A 24 -4.78 8.05 -12.33
N GLU A 25 -6.10 8.26 -12.22
CA GLU A 25 -6.72 9.59 -12.11
C GLU A 25 -6.24 10.34 -10.85
N GLU A 26 -6.02 9.61 -9.76
CA GLU A 26 -5.55 10.16 -8.48
C GLU A 26 -4.01 10.15 -8.33
N GLU A 27 -3.28 9.77 -9.38
CA GLU A 27 -1.81 9.69 -9.41
C GLU A 27 -1.21 8.88 -8.23
N VAL A 28 -1.88 7.78 -7.86
CA VAL A 28 -1.47 6.93 -6.73
C VAL A 28 -0.20 6.16 -7.07
N ASN A 29 0.80 6.24 -6.18
CA ASN A 29 2.00 5.42 -6.30
C ASN A 29 1.71 3.97 -5.91
N LEU A 30 1.55 3.10 -6.93
CA LEU A 30 1.25 1.67 -6.75
C LEU A 30 2.31 0.93 -5.92
N SER A 31 3.58 1.29 -6.05
CA SER A 31 4.68 0.65 -5.31
C SER A 31 4.57 0.97 -3.82
N GLU A 32 4.34 2.24 -3.47
CA GLU A 32 4.13 2.66 -2.08
C GLU A 32 2.87 2.03 -1.48
N LEU A 33 1.78 2.01 -2.26
CA LEU A 33 0.52 1.40 -1.85
C LEU A 33 0.69 -0.10 -1.57
N ALA A 34 1.43 -0.81 -2.42
CA ALA A 34 1.74 -2.22 -2.25
C ALA A 34 2.58 -2.47 -1.00
N GLU A 35 3.65 -1.71 -0.78
CA GLU A 35 4.52 -1.86 0.39
C GLU A 35 3.77 -1.65 1.70
N LEU A 36 2.98 -0.58 1.77
CA LEU A 36 2.16 -0.27 2.93
C LEU A 36 1.15 -1.40 3.19
N GLY A 37 0.57 -1.95 2.13
CA GLY A 37 -0.38 -3.03 2.25
C GLY A 37 0.21 -4.37 2.66
N ILE A 38 1.42 -4.70 2.19
CA ILE A 38 2.14 -5.90 2.60
C ILE A 38 2.46 -5.82 4.10
N LEU A 39 2.87 -4.65 4.58
CA LEU A 39 3.09 -4.39 6.02
C LEU A 39 1.81 -4.60 6.85
N LEU A 40 0.65 -4.21 6.32
CA LEU A 40 -0.65 -4.27 7.02
C LEU A 40 -1.43 -5.57 6.78
N LEU A 41 -0.90 -6.50 5.99
CA LEU A 41 -1.61 -7.72 5.58
C LEU A 41 -2.18 -8.50 6.78
N TYR A 42 -1.37 -8.68 7.82
CA TYR A 42 -1.82 -9.39 9.03
C TYR A 42 -2.97 -8.69 9.75
N ASP A 43 -3.00 -7.35 9.73
CA ASP A 43 -4.07 -6.58 10.36
C ASP A 43 -5.35 -6.63 9.54
N PHE A 44 -5.24 -6.58 8.20
CA PHE A 44 -6.39 -6.81 7.31
C PHE A 44 -7.05 -8.17 7.58
N GLU A 45 -6.25 -9.23 7.65
CA GLU A 45 -6.75 -10.58 7.95
C GLU A 45 -7.39 -10.69 9.34
N LYS A 46 -6.76 -10.15 10.38
CA LYS A 46 -7.33 -10.14 11.74
C LYS A 46 -8.66 -9.40 11.82
N LEU A 47 -8.82 -8.35 11.03
CA LEU A 47 -10.05 -7.56 10.95
C LEU A 47 -11.09 -8.17 10.00
N GLY A 48 -10.80 -9.33 9.38
CA GLY A 48 -11.68 -9.97 8.39
C GLY A 48 -11.86 -9.14 7.13
N ARG A 49 -10.90 -8.27 6.80
CA ARG A 49 -10.93 -7.39 5.64
C ARG A 49 -10.39 -8.12 4.42
N CYS A 50 -11.29 -8.81 3.73
CA CYS A 50 -11.05 -9.37 2.40
C CYS A 50 -12.17 -8.88 1.49
N PHE A 51 -11.83 -8.03 0.52
CA PHE A 51 -12.79 -7.59 -0.46
C PHE A 51 -12.91 -8.64 -1.56
N LEU A 52 -14.13 -8.84 -2.06
CA LEU A 52 -14.32 -9.69 -3.23
C LEU A 52 -13.70 -8.98 -4.42
N SER A 53 -12.60 -9.53 -4.94
CA SER A 53 -12.21 -9.33 -6.33
C SER A 53 -13.41 -9.67 -7.19
N ILE A 54 -14.04 -8.66 -7.78
CA ILE A 54 -15.16 -8.87 -8.69
C ILE A 54 -14.55 -9.41 -9.98
N GLU A 55 -15.16 -10.45 -10.56
CA GLU A 55 -14.83 -11.00 -11.89
C GLU A 55 -15.22 -9.99 -12.99
N ARG A 56 -14.58 -8.84 -12.98
CA ARG A 56 -14.67 -7.79 -13.98
C ARG A 56 -13.46 -7.86 -14.90
N GLU A 57 -13.50 -7.05 -15.96
CA GLU A 57 -12.38 -6.85 -16.86
C GLU A 57 -11.13 -6.45 -16.06
N LYS A 58 -10.08 -7.28 -16.16
CA LYS A 58 -8.80 -7.05 -15.49
C LYS A 58 -7.81 -6.42 -16.46
N VAL A 59 -6.96 -5.56 -15.92
CA VAL A 59 -5.80 -5.00 -16.60
C VAL A 59 -4.55 -5.36 -15.82
N SER A 60 -3.46 -5.65 -16.54
CA SER A 60 -2.16 -5.90 -15.92
C SER A 60 -1.45 -4.58 -15.69
N THR A 61 -0.94 -4.39 -14.48
CA THR A 61 -0.05 -3.28 -14.14
C THR A 61 1.20 -3.80 -13.47
N SER A 62 2.26 -3.00 -13.52
CA SER A 62 3.51 -3.36 -12.88
C SER A 62 3.89 -2.38 -11.79
N LEU A 63 4.51 -2.91 -10.75
CA LEU A 63 4.96 -2.17 -9.58
C LEU A 63 6.30 -2.73 -9.10
N VAL A 64 6.96 -1.98 -8.23
CA VAL A 64 8.26 -2.35 -7.67
C VAL A 64 8.11 -2.50 -6.16
N ILE A 65 8.52 -3.64 -5.62
CA ILE A 65 8.54 -3.91 -4.18
C ILE A 65 9.92 -4.40 -3.72
N GLN A 66 10.19 -4.31 -2.43
CA GLN A 66 11.37 -4.87 -1.80
C GLN A 66 11.33 -6.40 -1.85
N GLU A 67 12.50 -7.03 -2.00
CA GLU A 67 12.68 -8.47 -1.96
C GLU A 67 12.14 -9.08 -0.66
N SER A 68 12.35 -8.39 0.48
CA SER A 68 11.78 -8.78 1.76
C SER A 68 10.26 -8.83 1.73
N SER A 69 9.62 -7.82 1.15
CA SER A 69 8.17 -7.74 0.99
C SER A 69 7.68 -8.86 0.09
N TYR A 70 8.33 -9.09 -1.07
CA TYR A 70 8.03 -10.21 -1.97
C TYR A 70 8.08 -11.57 -1.24
N LEU A 71 9.12 -11.84 -0.47
CA LEU A 71 9.26 -13.10 0.27
C LEU A 71 8.18 -13.27 1.34
N GLN A 72 7.76 -12.19 2.00
CA GLN A 72 6.66 -12.23 2.96
C GLN A 72 5.35 -12.65 2.29
N ILE A 73 4.98 -11.99 1.18
CA ILE A 73 3.74 -12.34 0.47
C ILE A 73 3.83 -13.75 -0.14
N PHE A 74 4.98 -14.12 -0.70
CA PHE A 74 5.16 -15.46 -1.27
C PHE A 74 4.94 -16.55 -0.23
N ASN A 75 5.56 -16.42 0.94
CA ASN A 75 5.36 -17.34 2.06
C ASN A 75 3.90 -17.35 2.52
N TYR A 76 3.27 -16.17 2.62
CA TYR A 76 1.87 -16.08 2.98
C TYR A 76 0.98 -16.84 1.98
N CYS A 77 1.15 -16.62 0.67
CA CYS A 77 0.37 -17.29 -0.37
C CYS A 77 0.56 -18.81 -0.31
N PHE A 78 1.81 -19.25 -0.11
CA PHE A 78 2.15 -20.66 0.00
C PHE A 78 1.44 -21.34 1.18
N HIS A 79 1.40 -20.70 2.35
CA HIS A 79 0.78 -21.27 3.54
C HIS A 79 -0.74 -21.15 3.59
N SER A 80 -1.30 -20.09 2.99
CA SER A 80 -2.74 -19.85 2.95
C SER A 80 -3.44 -20.49 1.74
N PHE A 81 -2.68 -21.07 0.81
CA PHE A 81 -3.16 -21.56 -0.48
C PHE A 81 -3.97 -20.49 -1.26
N ARG A 82 -3.64 -19.21 -1.07
CA ARG A 82 -4.24 -18.09 -1.82
C ARG A 82 -3.46 -17.82 -3.10
N SER A 83 -4.19 -17.38 -4.13
CA SER A 83 -3.59 -16.85 -5.35
C SER A 83 -2.87 -15.53 -5.05
N PHE A 84 -1.66 -15.41 -5.58
CA PHE A 84 -0.84 -14.21 -5.46
C PHE A 84 -1.54 -12.98 -6.04
N ASP A 85 -2.14 -13.09 -7.23
CA ASP A 85 -2.84 -11.97 -7.88
C ASP A 85 -4.05 -11.50 -7.07
N LEU A 86 -4.85 -12.44 -6.55
CA LEU A 86 -6.01 -12.11 -5.73
C LEU A 86 -5.58 -11.41 -4.44
N LEU A 87 -4.52 -11.92 -3.80
CA LEU A 87 -4.00 -11.31 -2.58
C LEU A 87 -3.48 -9.89 -2.83
N MET A 88 -2.72 -9.68 -3.92
CA MET A 88 -2.21 -8.36 -4.26
C MET A 88 -3.34 -7.36 -4.55
N GLU A 89 -4.38 -7.80 -5.25
CA GLU A 89 -5.55 -6.96 -5.48
C GLU A 89 -6.28 -6.60 -4.17
N ASP A 90 -6.47 -7.57 -3.27
CA ASP A 90 -7.07 -7.35 -1.95
C ASP A 90 -6.24 -6.34 -1.13
N ILE A 91 -4.91 -6.52 -1.12
CA ILE A 91 -3.99 -5.63 -0.43
C ILE A 91 -4.14 -4.20 -0.93
N LEU A 92 -4.07 -3.99 -2.25
CA LEU A 92 -4.13 -2.66 -2.85
C LEU A 92 -5.48 -1.98 -2.59
N HIS A 93 -6.59 -2.72 -2.69
CA HIS A 93 -7.91 -2.20 -2.37
C HIS A 93 -8.04 -1.79 -0.91
N ASN A 94 -7.61 -2.64 0.03
CA ASN A 94 -7.70 -2.37 1.46
C ASN A 94 -6.95 -1.08 1.84
N VAL A 95 -5.70 -0.95 1.37
CA VAL A 95 -4.89 0.24 1.66
C VAL A 95 -5.50 1.48 1.01
N TYR A 96 -5.95 1.39 -0.24
CA TYR A 96 -6.57 2.53 -0.91
C TYR A 96 -7.81 3.01 -0.14
N LEU A 97 -8.69 2.10 0.29
CA LEU A 97 -9.87 2.47 1.08
C LEU A 97 -9.51 3.09 2.44
N ASP A 98 -8.50 2.55 3.10
CA ASP A 98 -8.08 3.02 4.43
C ASP A 98 -7.37 4.37 4.37
N PHE A 99 -6.45 4.57 3.43
CA PHE A 99 -5.54 5.71 3.41
C PHE A 99 -5.97 6.81 2.44
N TYR A 100 -6.56 6.48 1.29
CA TYR A 100 -7.01 7.48 0.32
C TYR A 100 -8.43 7.97 0.61
N LEU A 101 -9.34 7.07 0.92
CA LEU A 101 -10.73 7.44 1.20
C LEU A 101 -11.02 7.68 2.68
N GLY A 102 -10.10 7.30 3.58
CA GLY A 102 -10.28 7.45 5.03
C GLY A 102 -11.43 6.61 5.59
N ILE A 103 -11.92 5.63 4.83
CA ILE A 103 -13.16 4.89 5.14
C ILE A 103 -12.94 3.87 6.29
N GLY A 104 -11.68 3.49 6.58
CA GLY A 104 -11.35 2.56 7.66
C GLY A 104 -10.46 3.11 8.78
N LEU A 105 -10.05 4.39 8.73
CA LEU A 105 -9.24 5.06 9.76
C LEU A 105 -10.07 5.62 10.93
N LYS A 106 -10.93 4.79 11.55
CA LYS A 106 -11.52 5.16 12.85
C LYS A 106 -10.65 4.82 14.06
N SER A 107 -9.50 4.16 13.90
CA SER A 107 -8.71 3.71 15.08
C SER A 107 -7.27 3.27 14.83
N PHE A 108 -6.54 3.82 13.85
CA PHE A 108 -5.08 3.63 13.82
C PHE A 108 -4.40 4.91 14.33
N PRO A 109 -3.64 4.88 15.44
CA PRO A 109 -2.77 5.99 15.79
C PRO A 109 -1.64 5.97 14.76
N ILE A 110 -1.78 6.78 13.70
CA ILE A 110 -0.69 7.03 12.77
C ILE A 110 0.30 7.96 13.48
N SER A 111 1.10 7.40 14.39
CA SER A 111 2.43 7.93 14.66
C SER A 111 3.41 7.08 13.87
N PHE A 112 3.62 7.42 12.60
CA PHE A 112 4.85 7.04 11.92
C PHE A 112 5.96 7.85 12.59
N ASP A 113 6.56 7.28 13.62
CA ASP A 113 7.75 7.84 14.23
C ASP A 113 8.93 7.71 13.27
N LYS A 114 9.71 8.77 13.24
CA LYS A 114 10.54 9.26 12.13
C LYS A 114 11.91 8.58 12.03
N HIS A 115 12.05 7.35 12.53
CA HIS A 115 13.35 6.72 12.72
C HIS A 115 13.38 5.33 12.10
N ASP A 116 13.68 5.30 10.79
CA ASP A 116 14.48 4.28 10.08
C ASP A 116 14.14 4.14 8.58
N VAL A 117 13.82 5.26 7.93
CA VAL A 117 13.90 5.37 6.47
C VAL A 117 14.89 6.47 6.12
N SER A 118 16.17 6.21 6.37
CA SER A 118 17.26 7.05 5.85
C SER A 118 17.37 6.83 4.34
N GLY A 119 16.60 7.58 3.55
CA GLY A 119 16.76 7.54 2.10
C GLY A 119 15.65 8.16 1.24
N SER A 120 14.92 9.18 1.68
CA SER A 120 14.13 10.01 0.75
C SER A 120 13.76 11.36 1.35
N GLU A 121 14.77 12.17 1.64
CA GLU A 121 14.55 13.62 1.70
C GLU A 121 14.07 14.07 0.31
N ASN A 122 12.75 14.21 0.14
CA ASN A 122 12.09 15.20 -0.74
C ASN A 122 10.56 15.03 -0.90
N PHE A 123 9.86 14.19 -0.11
CA PHE A 123 8.42 13.98 -0.36
C PHE A 123 7.43 14.95 0.29
N PHE A 124 7.86 15.87 1.17
CA PHE A 124 6.92 16.82 1.78
C PHE A 124 7.50 18.23 1.93
N GLN A 125 7.59 18.94 0.80
CA GLN A 125 7.50 20.40 0.81
C GLN A 125 6.27 20.80 0.00
N LEU A 126 5.11 20.92 0.66
CA LEU A 126 4.01 21.80 0.25
C LEU A 126 2.95 21.83 1.34
N ASN A 127 3.08 22.83 2.23
CA ASN A 127 2.03 23.82 2.51
C ASN A 127 2.47 24.71 3.68
N ASN A 128 3.29 25.72 3.38
CA ASN A 128 3.40 26.90 4.22
C ASN A 128 2.29 27.88 3.82
N GLY A 129 1.44 28.22 4.78
CA GLY A 129 0.76 29.50 4.84
C GLY A 129 -0.76 29.46 4.72
N THR A 130 -1.48 29.53 5.85
CA THR A 130 -2.23 30.75 6.21
C THR A 130 -2.78 30.69 7.66
N VAL A 131 -2.09 31.41 8.54
CA VAL A 131 -2.58 32.33 9.58
C VAL A 131 -4.04 32.18 10.07
N LEU A 132 -4.21 31.95 11.37
CA LEU A 132 -5.00 32.83 12.23
C LEU A 132 -4.32 32.97 13.61
N LYS A 133 -3.89 34.20 13.90
CA LYS A 133 -3.69 34.69 15.27
C LYS A 133 -5.07 34.88 15.89
N GLU A 134 -5.27 34.43 17.11
CA GLU A 134 -6.28 35.01 18.00
C GLU A 134 -5.56 35.61 19.20
N ASP A 135 -5.55 36.94 19.23
CA ASP A 135 -5.36 37.73 20.43
C ASP A 135 -6.67 37.67 21.23
N HIS A 136 -6.59 37.30 22.51
CA HIS A 136 -7.18 38.04 23.63
C HIS A 136 -6.77 37.46 24.98
#